data_AF-A0A6J7MSK5-F1
#
_entry.id   AF-A0A6J7MSK5-F1
#
_cell.length_a   1.000
_cell.length_b   1.000
_cell.length_c   1.000
_cell.angle_alpha   90.00
_cell.angle_beta   90.00
_cell.angle_gamma   90.00
#
_symmetry.space_group_name_H-M   'P 1'
#
loop_
_entity.id
_entity.type
_entity.pdbx_description
1 polymer ?
#
loop_
_entity_poly.entity_id
_entity_poly.type
_entity_poly.pdbx_seq_one_letter_code
_entity_poly.pdbx_strand_id
1 'polypeptide(L)'
;MAIQRVLQVLQDTDATDQNLAALELHKGLSQAGCEVRTLALGPGRTGQLAQAVPVISPSRHSVAAYTQLRTEQRWADAVILQGAGVAQVAALLRITVPTAISLWSEPAEFQAGKRVSWRLAKSFRSGAQLVVHQGAALQLVNRAFDGHRSNSTASAQSAAVTQPQPMQPSGVHLIHTGIELLQQIAPSSAATAQATARRRAAKQALGLDPSAMTVRELHSQAVSRSRSRADLSVNVRQAAITAGLNFIDGRSAAAVEEELLLAGSDVVVDLSCGDGPSIELLQAMQSGAVAITLDLPAISDLIEDHVTGRTLPTDAPLDSGLVAVLGELVSNSSRFSELAAAGARRVQTEYALGDIQARWLDCLGAGLA
;
A
#
# COMPACT_ATOMS: atom_id res chain seq x y z
N MET A 1 9.15 -17.86 21.11
CA MET A 1 7.85 -17.57 21.76
C MET A 1 6.82 -17.30 20.68
N ALA A 2 5.58 -17.76 20.84
CA ALA A 2 4.50 -17.35 19.93
C ALA A 2 4.14 -15.89 20.23
N ILE A 3 4.02 -15.06 19.20
CA ILE A 3 3.59 -13.66 19.34
C ILE A 3 2.09 -13.68 19.63
N GLN A 4 1.67 -13.15 20.78
CA GLN A 4 0.25 -13.08 21.15
C GLN A 4 -0.26 -11.65 21.17
N ARG A 5 0.58 -10.68 21.56
CA ARG A 5 0.22 -9.27 21.70
C ARG A 5 1.03 -8.40 20.76
N VAL A 6 0.34 -7.70 19.85
CA VAL A 6 0.98 -6.81 18.87
C VAL A 6 0.54 -5.38 19.12
N LEU A 7 1.52 -4.49 19.31
CA LEU A 7 1.28 -3.05 19.34
C LEU A 7 1.63 -2.43 17.99
N GLN A 8 0.63 -1.83 17.35
CA GLN A 8 0.81 -1.03 16.15
C GLN A 8 0.72 0.46 16.47
N VAL A 9 1.68 1.24 15.96
CA VAL A 9 1.78 2.67 16.26
C VAL A 9 1.74 3.47 14.97
N LEU A 10 0.70 4.31 14.85
CA LEU A 10 0.50 5.26 13.76
C LEU A 10 1.08 6.62 14.13
N GLN A 11 1.43 7.40 13.11
CA GLN A 11 1.91 8.76 13.31
C GLN A 11 0.80 9.70 13.82
N ASP A 12 -0.40 9.55 13.27
CA ASP A 12 -1.58 10.37 13.53
C ASP A 12 -2.87 9.64 13.11
N THR A 13 -4.01 10.33 13.18
CA THR A 13 -5.35 9.78 12.90
C THR A 13 -5.96 10.25 11.57
N ASP A 14 -5.13 10.69 10.62
CA ASP A 14 -5.61 10.99 9.26
C ASP A 14 -5.87 9.68 8.49
N ALA A 15 -6.87 9.63 7.60
CA ALA A 15 -7.18 8.42 6.81
C ALA A 15 -6.24 8.29 5.61
N THR A 16 -4.96 8.09 5.90
CA THR A 16 -3.95 7.83 4.89
C THR A 16 -3.97 6.39 4.41
N ASP A 17 -3.55 6.12 3.17
CA ASP A 17 -3.44 4.75 2.65
C ASP A 17 -2.62 3.88 3.59
N GLN A 18 -1.53 4.44 4.13
CA GLN A 18 -0.73 3.82 5.18
C GLN A 18 -1.55 3.49 6.44
N ASN A 19 -2.32 4.44 6.97
CA ASN A 19 -3.08 4.23 8.19
C ASN A 19 -4.27 3.28 7.96
N LEU A 20 -4.92 3.34 6.81
CA LEU A 20 -6.00 2.43 6.43
C LEU A 20 -5.49 0.99 6.29
N ALA A 21 -4.34 0.79 5.64
CA ALA A 21 -3.73 -0.52 5.54
C ALA A 21 -3.18 -1.05 6.87
N ALA A 22 -2.77 -0.15 7.76
CA ALA A 22 -2.47 -0.53 9.13
C ALA A 22 -3.73 -1.07 9.85
N LEU A 23 -4.92 -0.52 9.57
CA LEU A 23 -6.18 -1.05 10.10
C LEU A 23 -6.56 -2.40 9.47
N GLU A 24 -6.34 -2.60 8.17
CA GLU A 24 -6.50 -3.92 7.55
C GLU A 24 -5.55 -4.96 8.14
N LEU A 25 -4.29 -4.58 8.37
CA LEU A 25 -3.33 -5.46 9.06
C LEU A 25 -3.77 -5.77 10.50
N HIS A 26 -4.31 -4.80 11.23
CA HIS A 26 -4.87 -5.03 12.56
C HIS A 26 -5.96 -6.10 12.52
N LYS A 27 -6.88 -6.00 11.54
CA LYS A 27 -7.95 -6.98 11.35
C LYS A 27 -7.38 -8.35 11.04
N GLY A 28 -6.43 -8.46 10.11
CA GLY A 28 -5.77 -9.73 9.78
C GLY A 28 -5.10 -10.37 10.99
N LEU A 29 -4.22 -9.64 11.67
CA LEU A 29 -3.55 -10.13 12.88
C LEU A 29 -4.54 -10.58 13.97
N SER A 30 -5.66 -9.88 14.13
CA SER A 30 -6.73 -10.27 15.05
C SER A 30 -7.43 -11.57 14.62
N GLN A 31 -7.71 -11.74 13.32
CA GLN A 31 -8.25 -12.98 12.74
C GLN A 31 -7.28 -14.16 12.90
N ALA A 32 -5.96 -13.90 12.89
CA ALA A 32 -4.93 -14.89 13.20
C ALA A 32 -4.78 -15.20 14.70
N GLY A 33 -5.62 -14.61 15.56
CA GLY A 33 -5.65 -14.87 17.00
C GLY A 33 -4.72 -14.01 17.86
N CYS A 34 -4.12 -12.96 17.30
CA CYS A 34 -3.35 -11.99 18.09
C CYS A 34 -4.27 -10.99 18.79
N GLU A 35 -3.93 -10.58 20.00
CA GLU A 35 -4.47 -9.37 20.62
C GLU A 35 -3.72 -8.16 20.04
N VAL A 36 -4.40 -7.31 19.26
CA VAL A 36 -3.78 -6.18 18.58
C VAL A 36 -4.26 -4.87 19.18
N ARG A 37 -3.33 -3.95 19.46
CA ARG A 37 -3.65 -2.55 19.78
C ARG A 37 -3.08 -1.64 18.72
N THR A 38 -3.93 -0.83 18.10
CA THR A 38 -3.51 0.24 17.18
C THR A 38 -3.69 1.58 17.87
N LEU A 39 -2.62 2.36 17.99
CA LEU A 39 -2.62 3.66 18.66
C LEU A 39 -1.97 4.72 17.76
N ALA A 40 -2.40 5.97 17.85
CA ALA A 40 -1.75 7.09 17.18
C ALA A 40 -0.93 7.94 18.17
N LEU A 41 0.27 8.39 17.77
CA LEU A 41 1.12 9.25 18.59
C LEU A 41 0.49 10.62 18.89
N GLY A 42 -0.34 11.13 17.98
CA GLY A 42 -1.02 12.40 18.10
C GLY A 42 -2.28 12.46 17.24
N PRO A 43 -3.08 13.53 17.32
CA PRO A 43 -4.22 13.72 16.43
C PRO A 43 -3.74 14.03 15.00
N GLY A 44 -4.52 13.55 14.02
CA GLY A 44 -4.41 13.96 12.63
C GLY A 44 -4.96 15.37 12.39
N ARG A 45 -4.68 15.94 11.21
CA ARG A 45 -5.23 17.24 10.80
C ARG A 45 -6.72 17.18 10.53
N THR A 46 -7.15 16.10 9.89
CA THR A 46 -8.54 15.78 9.59
C THR A 46 -9.15 14.93 10.68
N GLY A 47 -8.34 14.08 11.32
CA GLY A 47 -8.77 13.22 12.43
C GLY A 47 -9.83 12.20 12.04
N GLN A 48 -9.91 11.83 10.77
CA GLN A 48 -10.94 10.92 10.23
C GLN A 48 -10.97 9.56 10.94
N LEU A 49 -9.83 9.09 11.45
CA LEU A 49 -9.72 7.84 12.19
C LEU A 49 -9.81 8.01 13.72
N ALA A 50 -10.09 9.20 14.24
CA ALA A 50 -10.04 9.47 15.68
C ALA A 50 -11.03 8.64 16.52
N GLN A 51 -12.11 8.13 15.92
CA GLN A 51 -13.06 7.23 16.58
C GLN A 51 -12.56 5.78 16.63
N ALA A 52 -11.74 5.37 15.66
CA ALA A 52 -11.25 4.00 15.53
C ALA A 52 -9.86 3.82 16.16
N VAL A 53 -9.03 4.87 16.15
CA VAL A 53 -7.65 4.85 16.62
C VAL A 53 -7.49 5.82 17.79
N PRO A 54 -7.29 5.33 19.02
CA PRO A 54 -7.05 6.20 20.16
C PRO A 54 -5.72 6.93 20.01
N VAL A 55 -5.72 8.20 20.45
CA VAL A 55 -4.56 9.07 20.45
C VAL A 55 -3.93 9.06 21.84
N ILE A 56 -2.63 8.78 21.93
CA ILE A 56 -1.93 8.69 23.22
C ILE A 56 -1.47 10.05 23.76
N SER A 57 -1.53 11.12 22.95
CA SER A 57 -1.07 12.44 23.35
C SER A 57 -1.65 13.58 22.48
N PRO A 58 -1.83 14.80 23.03
CA PRO A 58 -2.21 15.97 22.23
C PRO A 58 -1.19 16.34 21.14
N SER A 59 0.07 15.89 21.28
CA SER A 59 1.11 16.11 20.27
C SER A 59 2.07 14.93 20.25
N ARG A 60 2.37 14.44 19.04
CA ARG A 60 3.31 13.34 18.78
C ARG A 60 4.75 13.62 19.25
N HIS A 61 5.08 14.88 19.51
CA HIS A 61 6.40 15.29 19.98
C HIS A 61 6.46 15.59 21.48
N SER A 62 5.36 15.36 22.21
CA SER A 62 5.31 15.64 23.65
C SER A 62 5.97 14.53 24.48
N VAL A 63 6.48 14.89 25.66
CA VAL A 63 7.00 13.93 26.66
C VAL A 63 5.94 12.90 27.07
N ALA A 64 4.66 13.30 27.09
CA ALA A 64 3.55 12.41 27.38
C ALA A 64 3.42 11.30 26.32
N ALA A 65 3.60 11.63 25.03
CA ALA A 65 3.59 10.63 23.94
C ALA A 65 4.68 9.57 24.15
N TYR A 66 5.91 9.98 24.48
CA TYR A 66 7.01 9.04 24.74
C TYR A 66 6.75 8.16 25.97
N THR A 67 6.22 8.76 27.05
CA THR A 67 5.96 8.05 28.30
C THR A 67 4.84 7.01 28.11
N GLN A 68 3.75 7.40 27.45
CA GLN A 68 2.65 6.49 27.17
C GLN A 68 3.10 5.39 26.19
N LEU A 69 3.82 5.72 25.12
CA LEU A 69 4.35 4.73 24.18
C LEU A 69 5.21 3.68 24.89
N ARG A 70 6.05 4.10 25.84
CA ARG A 70 6.87 3.17 26.64
C ARG A 70 6.02 2.24 27.51
N THR A 71 4.91 2.73 28.06
CA THR A 71 3.97 1.91 28.83
C THR A 71 3.29 0.88 27.93
N GLU A 72 2.79 1.30 26.77
CA GLU A 72 2.13 0.41 25.81
C GLU A 72 3.10 -0.65 25.25
N GLN A 73 4.36 -0.29 25.02
CA GLN A 73 5.39 -1.25 24.58
C GLN A 73 5.61 -2.40 25.57
N ARG A 74 5.41 -2.18 26.88
CA ARG A 74 5.55 -3.24 27.89
C ARG A 74 4.41 -4.25 27.87
N TRP A 75 3.26 -3.87 27.32
CA TRP A 75 2.14 -4.78 27.13
C TRP A 75 2.35 -5.69 25.91
N ALA A 76 3.14 -5.28 24.91
CA ALA A 76 3.28 -6.00 23.66
C ALA A 76 4.40 -7.06 23.69
N ASP A 77 4.22 -8.14 22.92
CA ASP A 77 5.28 -9.10 22.59
C ASP A 77 6.05 -8.66 21.34
N ALA A 78 5.41 -7.87 20.47
CA ALA A 78 6.01 -7.30 19.27
C ALA A 78 5.40 -5.93 18.93
N VAL A 79 6.19 -5.07 18.26
CA VAL A 79 5.78 -3.70 17.91
C VAL A 79 5.92 -3.45 16.42
N ILE A 80 4.90 -2.86 15.80
CA ILE A 80 4.91 -2.39 14.41
C ILE A 80 4.84 -0.86 14.42
N LEU A 81 5.87 -0.22 13.89
CA LEU A 81 5.96 1.23 13.77
C LEU A 81 5.60 1.63 12.33
N GLN A 82 4.45 2.30 12.16
CA GLN A 82 3.97 2.72 10.85
C GLN A 82 4.61 4.06 10.48
N GLY A 83 5.65 4.00 9.65
CA GLY A 83 6.28 5.16 9.03
C GLY A 83 7.55 5.65 9.73
N ALA A 84 8.35 6.41 8.98
CA ALA A 84 9.64 6.92 9.46
C ALA A 84 9.50 7.89 10.65
N GLY A 85 8.43 8.69 10.69
CA GLY A 85 8.20 9.62 11.81
C GLY A 85 8.02 8.90 13.14
N VAL A 86 7.27 7.81 13.16
CA VAL A 86 7.08 6.95 14.34
C VAL A 86 8.38 6.25 14.72
N ALA A 87 9.11 5.73 13.73
CA ALA A 87 10.42 5.11 13.95
C ALA A 87 11.42 6.05 14.64
N GLN A 88 11.45 7.32 14.24
CA GLN A 88 12.32 8.32 14.88
C GLN A 88 11.96 8.58 16.35
N VAL A 89 10.66 8.56 16.69
CA VAL A 89 10.18 8.69 18.07
C VAL A 89 10.58 7.45 18.87
N ALA A 90 10.42 6.25 18.30
CA ALA A 90 10.78 5.00 18.94
C ALA A 90 12.31 4.83 19.11
N ALA A 91 13.14 5.39 18.23
CA ALA A 91 14.61 5.38 18.33
C ALA A 91 15.17 6.08 19.58
N LEU A 92 14.36 6.97 20.18
CA LEU A 92 14.66 7.63 21.45
C LEU A 92 14.30 6.75 22.65
N LEU A 93 13.49 5.71 22.45
CA LEU A 93 13.13 4.73 23.46
C LEU A 93 14.05 3.52 23.36
N ARG A 94 14.35 2.91 24.50
CA ARG A 94 15.01 1.60 24.52
C ARG A 94 13.96 0.54 24.21
N ILE A 95 13.90 0.14 22.94
CA ILE A 95 13.06 -0.96 22.48
C ILE A 95 13.63 -2.26 23.05
N THR A 96 12.77 -3.07 23.66
CA THR A 96 13.15 -4.35 24.32
C THR A 96 12.42 -5.55 23.76
N VAL A 97 11.55 -5.33 22.78
CA VAL A 97 10.70 -6.33 22.13
C VAL A 97 10.96 -6.29 20.62
N PRO A 98 10.78 -7.42 19.91
CA PRO A 98 10.82 -7.45 18.46
C PRO A 98 10.05 -6.29 17.85
N THR A 99 10.70 -5.55 16.95
CA THR A 99 10.10 -4.36 16.35
C THR A 99 10.29 -4.39 14.85
N ALA A 100 9.21 -4.15 14.13
CA ALA A 100 9.23 -3.90 12.70
C ALA A 100 8.92 -2.43 12.40
N ILE A 101 9.63 -1.85 11.43
CA ILE A 101 9.39 -0.51 10.92
C ILE A 101 8.81 -0.64 9.52
N SER A 102 7.60 -0.15 9.32
CA SER A 102 6.88 -0.19 8.05
C SER A 102 7.09 1.11 7.29
N LEU A 103 7.64 1.04 6.08
CA LEU A 103 7.90 2.18 5.21
C LEU A 103 7.05 2.11 3.94
N TRP A 104 6.13 3.04 3.81
CA TRP A 104 5.15 3.12 2.72
C TRP A 104 5.64 3.91 1.52
N SER A 105 6.21 5.08 1.78
CA SER A 105 6.84 5.91 0.77
C SER A 105 8.34 5.67 0.74
N GLU A 106 8.99 5.96 -0.39
CA GLU A 106 10.43 6.20 -0.41
C GLU A 106 10.74 7.30 0.59
N PRO A 107 11.40 7.02 1.73
CA PRO A 107 11.77 8.10 2.61
C PRO A 107 12.79 8.92 1.83
N ALA A 108 12.60 10.24 1.75
CA ALA A 108 13.51 11.12 1.01
C ALA A 108 14.99 10.93 1.40
N GLU A 109 15.24 10.33 2.58
CA GLU A 109 16.54 9.93 3.11
C GLU A 109 17.23 8.76 2.36
N PHE A 110 16.49 7.96 1.58
CA PHE A 110 17.02 6.84 0.78
C PHE A 110 17.29 7.19 -0.69
N GLN A 111 16.94 8.41 -1.10
CA GLN A 111 17.28 8.90 -2.44
C GLN A 111 18.79 9.14 -2.57
N ALA A 112 19.32 8.89 -3.77
CA ALA A 112 20.76 8.96 -4.06
C ALA A 112 21.39 10.25 -3.53
N GLY A 113 22.36 10.12 -2.61
CA GLY A 113 23.14 11.22 -2.05
C GLY A 113 22.67 11.76 -0.70
N LYS A 114 21.52 11.32 -0.17
CA LYS A 114 21.09 11.67 1.20
C LYS A 114 21.52 10.58 2.18
N ARG A 115 22.01 10.99 3.36
CA ARG A 115 22.33 10.07 4.45
C ARG A 115 21.02 9.62 5.11
N VAL A 116 20.84 8.31 5.27
CA VAL A 116 19.81 7.74 6.16
C VAL A 116 19.92 8.44 7.51
N SER A 117 18.80 8.94 8.05
CA SER A 117 18.87 9.63 9.34
C SER A 117 19.49 8.70 10.38
N TRP A 118 20.39 9.25 11.19
CA TRP A 118 21.06 8.48 12.23
C TRP A 118 20.06 7.81 13.19
N ARG A 119 18.85 8.37 13.32
CA ARG A 119 17.76 7.83 14.14
C ARG A 119 17.17 6.56 13.53
N LEU A 120 16.95 6.54 12.22
CA LEU A 120 16.51 5.34 11.52
C LEU A 120 17.61 4.28 11.59
N ALA A 121 18.86 4.64 11.25
CA ALA A 121 20.02 3.76 11.35
C ALA A 121 20.25 3.19 12.76
N LYS A 122 19.98 3.97 13.81
CA LYS A 122 20.06 3.50 15.21
C LYS A 122 19.01 2.43 15.52
N SER A 123 17.80 2.57 15.00
CA SER A 123 16.72 1.59 15.19
C SER A 123 17.08 0.23 14.56
N PHE A 124 17.73 0.24 13.40
CA PHE A 124 18.28 -0.98 12.79
C PHE A 124 19.37 -1.63 13.64
N ARG A 125 20.29 -0.83 14.18
CA ARG A 125 21.36 -1.36 15.06
C ARG A 125 20.83 -1.99 16.34
N SER A 126 19.60 -1.67 16.74
CA SER A 126 18.91 -2.33 17.87
C SER A 126 18.15 -3.61 17.49
N GLY A 127 18.32 -4.14 16.26
CA GLY A 127 17.69 -5.39 15.83
C GLY A 127 16.27 -5.22 15.26
N ALA A 128 15.83 -3.99 14.98
CA ALA A 128 14.55 -3.77 14.33
C ALA A 128 14.57 -4.28 12.89
N GLN A 129 13.47 -4.95 12.50
CA GLN A 129 13.20 -5.35 11.13
C GLN A 129 12.65 -4.16 10.34
N LEU A 130 12.97 -4.07 9.06
CA LEU A 130 12.38 -3.13 8.13
C LEU A 130 11.42 -3.86 7.22
N VAL A 131 10.25 -3.29 7.03
CA VAL A 131 9.27 -3.73 6.06
C VAL A 131 9.06 -2.61 5.06
N VAL A 132 9.26 -2.92 3.78
CA VAL A 132 8.88 -2.07 2.65
C VAL A 132 7.72 -2.74 1.92
N HIS A 133 6.86 -1.93 1.30
CA HIS A 133 5.64 -2.42 0.64
C HIS A 133 5.77 -2.58 -0.88
N GLN A 134 6.94 -2.22 -1.43
CA GLN A 134 7.20 -2.17 -2.88
C GLN A 134 8.64 -2.64 -3.20
N GLY A 135 8.79 -3.31 -4.34
CA GLY A 135 10.07 -3.77 -4.86
C GLY A 135 11.03 -2.63 -5.18
N ALA A 136 10.54 -1.51 -5.72
CA ALA A 136 11.36 -0.33 -6.00
C ALA A 136 11.99 0.26 -4.71
N ALA A 137 11.21 0.35 -3.63
CA ALA A 137 11.69 0.78 -2.32
C ALA A 137 12.74 -0.19 -1.75
N LEU A 138 12.55 -1.51 -1.91
CA LEU A 138 13.53 -2.51 -1.50
C LEU A 138 14.89 -2.30 -2.18
N GLN A 139 14.90 -2.03 -3.49
CA GLN A 139 16.15 -1.78 -4.23
C GLN A 139 16.88 -0.52 -3.75
N LEU A 140 16.13 0.54 -3.41
CA LEU A 140 16.71 1.77 -2.84
C LEU A 140 17.32 1.53 -1.45
N VAL A 141 16.58 0.83 -0.60
CA VAL A 141 17.03 0.46 0.74
C VAL A 141 18.30 -0.37 0.68
N ASN A 142 18.33 -1.41 -0.15
CA ASN A 142 19.51 -2.27 -0.31
C ASN A 142 20.74 -1.44 -0.74
N ARG A 143 20.58 -0.56 -1.74
CA ARG A 143 21.66 0.34 -2.18
C ARG A 143 22.17 1.25 -1.06
N ALA A 144 21.27 1.82 -0.25
CA ALA A 144 21.64 2.70 0.85
C ALA A 144 22.42 1.96 1.95
N PHE A 145 22.09 0.70 2.23
CA PHE A 145 22.79 -0.12 3.21
C PHE A 145 24.12 -0.69 2.69
N ASP A 146 24.21 -1.06 1.41
CA ASP A 146 25.44 -1.54 0.80
C ASP A 146 26.52 -0.45 0.73
N GLY A 147 26.13 0.79 0.40
CA GLY A 147 27.05 1.94 0.40
C GLY A 147 27.65 2.29 1.77
N HIS A 148 27.02 1.83 2.86
CA HIS A 148 27.58 1.97 4.21
C HIS A 148 28.63 0.90 4.54
N ARG A 149 28.56 -0.30 3.94
CA ARG A 149 29.56 -1.36 4.12
C ARG A 149 30.83 -1.08 3.33
N SER A 150 30.71 -0.59 2.11
CA SER A 150 31.86 -0.28 1.25
C SER A 150 32.78 0.81 1.81
N ASN A 151 32.25 1.72 2.62
CA ASN A 151 33.05 2.78 3.27
C ASN A 151 33.75 2.33 4.57
N SER A 152 33.45 1.14 5.12
CA SER A 152 34.15 0.61 6.30
C SER A 152 35.22 -0.43 5.95
N THR A 153 35.34 -0.83 4.68
CA THR A 153 36.29 -1.87 4.23
C THR A 153 37.24 -1.37 3.14
N ALA A 154 37.53 -0.07 3.09
CA ALA A 154 38.66 0.46 2.32
C ALA A 154 40.00 0.13 3.01
N SER A 155 40.27 -1.17 3.16
CA SER A 155 41.59 -1.79 3.37
C SER A 155 41.46 -3.32 3.26
N ALA A 156 41.25 -3.84 2.06
CA ALA A 156 41.72 -5.17 1.64
C ALA A 156 41.46 -5.35 0.13
N GLN A 157 42.51 -5.64 -0.61
CA GLN A 157 42.52 -5.84 -2.06
C GLN A 157 41.96 -7.20 -2.50
N SER A 158 41.30 -7.18 -3.66
CA SER A 158 41.37 -8.15 -4.78
C SER A 158 41.15 -9.65 -4.53
N ALA A 159 40.05 -10.20 -5.09
CA ALA A 159 40.06 -11.32 -6.07
C ALA A 159 38.64 -11.82 -6.42
N ALA A 160 38.50 -12.25 -7.69
CA ALA A 160 37.51 -13.16 -8.27
C ALA A 160 36.05 -12.67 -8.48
N VAL A 161 35.73 -12.45 -9.75
CA VAL A 161 34.39 -12.26 -10.32
C VAL A 161 33.59 -13.56 -10.19
N THR A 162 32.69 -13.60 -9.22
CA THR A 162 31.46 -14.41 -9.26
C THR A 162 30.35 -13.39 -9.04
N GLN A 163 29.38 -13.28 -9.96
CA GLN A 163 28.24 -12.39 -9.77
C GLN A 163 27.57 -12.74 -8.44
N PRO A 164 27.60 -11.85 -7.42
CA PRO A 164 26.94 -12.14 -6.17
C PRO A 164 25.44 -12.05 -6.42
N GLN A 165 24.71 -13.13 -6.16
CA GLN A 165 23.30 -12.98 -5.83
C GLN A 165 23.22 -11.92 -4.72
N PRO A 166 22.37 -10.89 -4.85
CA PRO A 166 22.28 -9.87 -3.83
C PRO A 166 21.82 -10.55 -2.53
N MET A 167 22.76 -10.73 -1.59
CA MET A 167 22.44 -11.11 -0.23
C MET A 167 21.50 -10.03 0.30
N GLN A 168 20.23 -10.39 0.51
CA GLN A 168 19.32 -9.49 1.21
C GLN A 168 19.96 -9.12 2.56
N PRO A 169 20.12 -7.83 2.88
CA PRO A 169 20.61 -7.44 4.19
C PRO A 169 19.67 -8.05 5.23
N SER A 170 20.25 -8.82 6.17
CA SER A 170 19.53 -9.40 7.31
C SER A 170 18.68 -8.31 7.97
N GLY A 171 17.35 -8.46 7.91
CA GLY A 171 16.42 -7.55 8.55
C GLY A 171 15.66 -6.57 7.63
N VAL A 172 15.72 -6.71 6.30
CA VAL A 172 14.83 -5.99 5.37
C VAL A 172 13.91 -6.96 4.66
N HIS A 173 12.61 -6.70 4.71
CA HIS A 173 11.55 -7.53 4.18
C HIS A 173 10.69 -6.73 3.21
N LEU A 174 10.36 -7.32 2.06
CA LEU A 174 9.24 -6.87 1.26
C LEU A 174 8.00 -7.56 1.79
N ILE A 175 6.98 -6.80 2.19
CA ILE A 175 5.66 -7.31 2.55
C ILE A 175 4.66 -6.29 2.02
N HIS A 176 3.79 -6.68 1.09
CA HIS A 176 2.83 -5.76 0.48
C HIS A 176 1.67 -5.42 1.42
N THR A 177 0.90 -4.41 1.06
CA THR A 177 -0.46 -4.17 1.57
C THR A 177 -1.33 -5.38 1.28
N GLY A 178 -2.20 -5.76 2.23
CA GLY A 178 -3.17 -6.84 2.05
C GLY A 178 -4.59 -6.33 2.10
N ILE A 179 -5.48 -6.97 1.35
CA ILE A 179 -6.94 -6.80 1.47
C ILE A 179 -7.62 -8.13 1.75
N GLU A 180 -8.74 -8.08 2.47
CA GLU A 180 -9.57 -9.27 2.66
C GLU A 180 -10.09 -9.77 1.31
N LEU A 181 -10.02 -11.08 1.11
CA LEU A 181 -10.59 -11.67 -0.09
C LEU A 181 -12.11 -11.69 0.02
N LEU A 182 -12.79 -11.13 -0.99
CA LEU A 182 -14.21 -11.41 -1.19
C LEU A 182 -14.35 -12.94 -1.23
N GLN A 183 -15.19 -13.50 -0.35
CA GLN A 183 -15.29 -14.95 -0.13
C GLN A 183 -15.58 -15.71 -1.44
N GLN A 184 -14.55 -16.17 -2.16
CA GLN A 184 -14.63 -17.29 -3.10
C GLN A 184 -13.27 -17.91 -3.42
N ILE A 185 -13.23 -19.23 -3.23
CA ILE A 185 -12.31 -20.16 -3.87
C ILE A 185 -13.11 -20.83 -5.00
N ALA A 186 -13.24 -20.16 -6.14
CA ALA A 186 -13.86 -20.76 -7.33
C ALA A 186 -12.79 -20.90 -8.43
N PRO A 187 -12.83 -21.97 -9.26
CA PRO A 187 -11.91 -22.11 -10.38
C PRO A 187 -12.00 -20.92 -11.35
N SER A 188 -10.93 -20.63 -12.08
CA SER A 188 -10.70 -19.37 -12.81
C SER A 188 -11.85 -18.92 -13.72
N SER A 189 -12.55 -19.83 -14.39
CA SER A 189 -13.71 -19.49 -15.24
C SER A 189 -14.95 -19.08 -14.43
N ALA A 190 -15.15 -19.68 -13.25
CA ALA A 190 -16.22 -19.32 -12.33
C ALA A 190 -15.94 -17.96 -11.67
N ALA A 191 -14.68 -17.67 -11.33
CA ALA A 191 -14.29 -16.38 -10.76
C ALA A 191 -14.59 -15.20 -11.71
N THR A 192 -14.27 -15.33 -13.01
CA THR A 192 -14.58 -14.30 -14.01
C THR A 192 -16.09 -14.10 -14.20
N ALA A 193 -16.85 -15.19 -14.32
CA ALA A 193 -18.31 -15.13 -14.46
C ALA A 193 -18.97 -14.44 -13.25
N GLN A 194 -18.42 -14.70 -12.07
CA GLN A 194 -18.97 -14.21 -10.82
C GLN A 194 -18.57 -12.77 -10.51
N ALA A 195 -17.35 -12.34 -10.84
CA ALA A 195 -16.97 -10.92 -10.84
C ALA A 195 -17.86 -10.11 -11.79
N THR A 196 -18.14 -10.66 -12.98
CA THR A 196 -19.07 -10.06 -13.95
C THR A 196 -20.49 -9.97 -13.38
N ALA A 197 -20.99 -11.03 -12.74
CA ALA A 197 -22.31 -11.02 -12.10
C ALA A 197 -22.41 -10.01 -10.94
N ARG A 198 -21.38 -9.93 -10.09
CA ARG A 198 -21.29 -8.96 -8.98
C ARG A 198 -21.30 -7.53 -9.51
N ARG A 199 -20.53 -7.23 -10.56
CA ARG A 199 -20.55 -5.91 -11.21
C ARG A 199 -21.90 -5.57 -11.80
N ARG A 200 -22.55 -6.53 -12.47
CA ARG A 200 -23.90 -6.34 -13.01
C ARG A 200 -24.91 -6.00 -11.92
N ALA A 201 -24.87 -6.73 -10.80
CA ALA A 201 -25.73 -6.48 -9.65
C ALA A 201 -25.44 -5.12 -8.99
N ALA A 202 -24.16 -4.76 -8.85
CA ALA A 202 -23.76 -3.46 -8.31
C ALA A 202 -24.24 -2.30 -9.19
N LYS A 203 -24.08 -2.39 -10.51
CA LYS A 203 -24.62 -1.40 -11.46
C LYS A 203 -26.14 -1.26 -11.34
N GLN A 204 -26.86 -2.37 -11.26
CA GLN A 204 -28.31 -2.36 -11.07
C GLN A 204 -28.72 -1.69 -9.75
N ALA A 205 -28.00 -1.97 -8.66
CA ALA A 205 -28.23 -1.34 -7.36
C ALA A 205 -27.96 0.18 -7.39
N LEU A 206 -27.00 0.61 -8.20
CA LEU A 206 -26.68 2.02 -8.45
C LEU A 206 -27.59 2.70 -9.49
N GLY A 207 -28.55 1.97 -10.09
CA GLY A 207 -29.42 2.48 -11.15
C GLY A 207 -28.72 2.74 -12.49
N LEU A 208 -27.54 2.13 -12.70
CA LEU A 208 -26.75 2.21 -13.93
C LEU A 208 -27.15 1.11 -14.92
N ASP A 209 -26.97 1.36 -16.22
CA ASP A 209 -27.16 0.32 -17.24
C ASP A 209 -26.12 -0.81 -17.02
N PRO A 210 -26.56 -2.05 -16.74
CA PRO A 210 -25.65 -3.18 -16.52
C PRO A 210 -24.77 -3.52 -17.74
N SER A 211 -25.15 -3.08 -18.93
CA SER A 211 -24.45 -3.38 -20.19
C SER A 211 -23.45 -2.30 -20.59
N ALA A 212 -23.61 -1.08 -20.06
CA ALA A 212 -22.74 0.04 -20.38
C ALA A 212 -21.44 -0.04 -19.59
N MET A 213 -20.30 0.26 -20.23
CA MET A 213 -19.00 0.28 -19.56
C MET A 213 -18.85 1.55 -18.70
N THR A 214 -18.38 1.39 -17.47
CA THR A 214 -18.27 2.46 -16.47
C THR A 214 -16.82 2.72 -16.07
N VAL A 215 -16.46 4.01 -15.96
CA VAL A 215 -15.14 4.47 -15.51
C VAL A 215 -15.30 5.23 -14.21
N ARG A 216 -14.41 4.98 -13.26
CA ARG A 216 -14.31 5.74 -12.01
C ARG A 216 -12.90 6.25 -11.78
N GLU A 217 -12.79 7.48 -11.31
CA GLU A 217 -11.53 8.03 -10.82
C GLU A 217 -11.42 7.77 -9.31
N LEU A 218 -10.35 7.08 -8.91
CA LEU A 218 -10.01 6.89 -7.50
C LEU A 218 -9.29 8.14 -7.00
N HIS A 219 -9.70 8.59 -5.82
CA HIS A 219 -9.13 9.75 -5.17
C HIS A 219 -8.62 9.30 -3.81
N SER A 220 -7.31 9.03 -3.68
CA SER A 220 -6.74 8.77 -2.35
C SER A 220 -7.11 9.90 -1.39
N GLN A 221 -7.80 9.55 -0.31
CA GLN A 221 -8.33 10.51 0.66
C GLN A 221 -7.23 11.24 1.44
N ALA A 222 -6.02 10.71 1.44
CA ALA A 222 -4.86 11.38 2.02
C ALA A 222 -3.86 11.79 0.96
N VAL A 223 -3.98 13.04 0.55
CA VAL A 223 -2.91 13.73 -0.14
C VAL A 223 -1.77 14.00 0.86
N SER A 224 -0.87 13.03 1.03
CA SER A 224 0.47 13.29 1.51
C SER A 224 1.14 14.24 0.50
N ARG A 225 1.33 15.51 0.89
CA ARG A 225 1.86 16.60 0.06
C ARG A 225 3.33 16.43 -0.39
N SER A 226 3.89 15.22 -0.42
CA SER A 226 5.32 15.05 -0.66
C SER A 226 5.74 15.18 -2.14
N ARG A 227 4.81 15.25 -3.10
CA ARG A 227 5.07 15.77 -4.46
C ARG A 227 3.98 16.71 -4.93
N SER A 228 4.40 17.79 -5.56
CA SER A 228 3.58 18.86 -6.09
C SER A 228 2.50 18.31 -7.03
N ARG A 229 1.24 18.40 -6.60
CA ARG A 229 0.04 18.15 -7.40
C ARG A 229 -0.24 19.28 -8.43
N ALA A 230 0.75 20.12 -8.74
CA ALA A 230 0.51 21.34 -9.47
C ALA A 230 0.25 21.14 -10.98
N ASP A 231 0.69 20.01 -11.58
CA ASP A 231 0.71 19.88 -13.05
C ASP A 231 0.04 18.62 -13.63
N LEU A 232 -0.57 17.76 -12.81
CA LEU A 232 -1.24 16.53 -13.30
C LEU A 232 -2.77 16.73 -13.40
N SER A 233 -3.21 17.82 -14.05
CA SER A 233 -4.64 18.08 -14.26
C SER A 233 -5.19 17.22 -15.39
N VAL A 234 -5.50 15.96 -15.12
CA VAL A 234 -6.23 15.09 -16.05
C VAL A 234 -7.71 15.20 -15.77
N ASN A 235 -8.52 15.44 -16.79
CA ASN A 235 -9.98 15.42 -16.63
C ASN A 235 -10.52 14.03 -16.99
N VAL A 236 -10.47 13.09 -16.03
CA VAL A 236 -10.90 11.70 -16.24
C VAL A 236 -12.35 11.62 -16.71
N ARG A 237 -13.23 12.48 -16.20
CA ARG A 237 -14.62 12.58 -16.66
C ARG A 237 -14.69 12.95 -18.14
N GLN A 238 -13.99 13.98 -18.56
CA GLN A 238 -13.98 14.40 -19.96
C GLN A 238 -13.39 13.32 -20.86
N ALA A 239 -12.33 12.63 -20.42
CA ALA A 239 -11.73 11.53 -21.15
C ALA A 239 -12.71 10.36 -21.32
N ALA A 240 -13.43 9.97 -20.26
CA ALA A 240 -14.48 8.95 -20.32
C ALA A 240 -15.61 9.33 -21.28
N ILE A 241 -16.12 10.58 -21.20
CA ILE A 241 -17.15 11.08 -22.13
C ILE A 241 -16.65 11.00 -23.57
N THR A 242 -15.41 11.41 -23.82
CA THR A 242 -14.79 11.40 -25.16
C THR A 242 -14.64 9.98 -25.70
N ALA A 243 -14.35 9.01 -24.83
CA ALA A 243 -14.27 7.59 -25.17
C ALA A 243 -15.64 6.89 -25.25
N GLY A 244 -16.76 7.60 -24.99
CA GLY A 244 -18.11 7.02 -25.02
C GLY A 244 -18.45 6.16 -23.80
N LEU A 245 -17.83 6.42 -22.66
CA LEU A 245 -17.99 5.68 -21.41
C LEU A 245 -18.81 6.44 -20.37
N ASN A 246 -19.51 5.71 -19.51
CA ASN A 246 -20.23 6.30 -18.38
C ASN A 246 -19.26 6.60 -17.24
N PHE A 247 -19.20 7.85 -16.80
CA PHE A 247 -18.40 8.23 -15.63
C PHE A 247 -19.20 8.09 -14.34
N ILE A 248 -18.66 7.36 -13.36
CA ILE A 248 -19.22 7.25 -12.02
C ILE A 248 -18.53 8.30 -11.12
N ASP A 249 -19.31 9.25 -10.60
CA ASP A 249 -18.83 10.21 -9.60
C ASP A 249 -18.98 9.62 -8.20
N GLY A 250 -17.86 9.23 -7.58
CA GLY A 250 -17.84 8.58 -6.27
C GLY A 250 -17.60 9.54 -5.10
N ARG A 251 -17.70 10.85 -5.29
CA ARG A 251 -17.38 11.80 -4.21
C ARG A 251 -18.37 11.67 -3.06
N SER A 252 -17.85 11.28 -1.89
CA SER A 252 -18.56 11.26 -0.60
C SER A 252 -19.63 10.17 -0.46
N ALA A 253 -19.34 8.95 -0.93
CA ALA A 253 -20.18 7.78 -0.67
C ALA A 253 -20.01 7.25 0.76
N ALA A 254 -21.08 6.75 1.37
CA ALA A 254 -20.97 5.95 2.60
C ALA A 254 -20.24 4.62 2.32
N ALA A 255 -19.65 3.95 3.32
CA ALA A 255 -18.84 2.75 3.09
C ALA A 255 -19.54 1.62 2.28
N VAL A 256 -20.85 1.42 2.51
CA VAL A 256 -21.65 0.43 1.74
C VAL A 256 -21.83 0.86 0.28
N GLU A 257 -22.00 2.15 0.05
CA GLU A 257 -22.10 2.72 -1.29
C GLU A 257 -20.73 2.70 -1.99
N GLU A 258 -19.64 2.92 -1.26
CA GLU A 258 -18.27 2.81 -1.77
C GLU A 258 -17.95 1.41 -2.29
N GLU A 259 -18.32 0.37 -1.55
CA GLU A 259 -18.18 -1.02 -2.01
C GLU A 259 -18.99 -1.27 -3.30
N LEU A 260 -20.21 -0.75 -3.38
CA LEU A 260 -21.04 -0.85 -4.59
C LEU A 260 -20.43 -0.10 -5.76
N LEU A 261 -19.88 1.10 -5.54
CA LEU A 261 -19.25 1.90 -6.58
C LEU A 261 -17.98 1.23 -7.13
N LEU A 262 -17.13 0.67 -6.26
CA LEU A 262 -15.96 -0.11 -6.67
C LEU A 262 -16.38 -1.37 -7.43
N ALA A 263 -17.36 -2.11 -6.91
CA ALA A 263 -17.86 -3.32 -7.55
C ALA A 263 -18.54 -3.04 -8.89
N GLY A 264 -19.19 -1.88 -9.06
CA GLY A 264 -19.92 -1.46 -10.26
C GLY A 264 -19.05 -0.83 -11.35
N SER A 265 -17.75 -0.62 -11.09
CA SER A 265 -16.80 -0.03 -12.04
C SER A 265 -16.21 -1.09 -12.98
N ASP A 266 -16.14 -0.81 -14.28
CA ASP A 266 -15.38 -1.64 -15.23
C ASP A 266 -13.92 -1.21 -15.31
N VAL A 267 -13.69 0.10 -15.23
CA VAL A 267 -12.35 0.71 -15.27
C VAL A 267 -12.20 1.62 -14.07
N VAL A 268 -11.07 1.51 -13.39
CA VAL A 268 -10.66 2.46 -12.34
C VAL A 268 -9.38 3.17 -12.74
N VAL A 269 -9.34 4.47 -12.52
CA VAL A 269 -8.19 5.33 -12.81
C VAL A 269 -7.62 5.82 -11.49
N ASP A 270 -6.39 5.41 -11.16
CA ASP A 270 -5.66 5.88 -9.97
C ASP A 270 -4.32 6.50 -10.38
N LEU A 271 -4.33 7.82 -10.54
CA LEU A 271 -3.14 8.61 -10.85
C LEU A 271 -2.40 9.07 -9.59
N SER A 272 -2.83 8.62 -8.40
CA SER A 272 -2.28 9.02 -7.10
C SER A 272 -1.36 7.97 -6.45
N CYS A 273 -1.08 6.87 -7.13
CA CYS A 273 -0.31 5.70 -6.69
C CYS A 273 1.21 5.92 -6.45
N GLY A 274 1.64 7.15 -6.11
CA GLY A 274 3.05 7.48 -5.86
C GLY A 274 3.65 6.75 -4.66
N ASP A 275 2.82 6.33 -3.70
CA ASP A 275 3.20 5.59 -2.51
C ASP A 275 2.71 4.12 -2.56
N GLY A 276 2.42 3.62 -3.76
CA GLY A 276 2.02 2.23 -4.01
C GLY A 276 0.51 2.05 -4.20
N PRO A 277 0.02 0.81 -4.21
CA PRO A 277 -1.39 0.53 -4.45
C PRO A 277 -2.25 0.93 -3.25
N SER A 278 -3.31 1.69 -3.50
CA SER A 278 -4.36 1.99 -2.53
C SER A 278 -5.24 0.75 -2.27
N ILE A 279 -5.89 0.70 -1.10
CA ILE A 279 -6.84 -0.37 -0.78
C ILE A 279 -7.99 -0.39 -1.78
N GLU A 280 -8.49 0.79 -2.15
CA GLU A 280 -9.59 0.95 -3.12
C GLU A 280 -9.20 0.38 -4.49
N LEU A 281 -7.96 0.61 -4.94
CA LEU A 281 -7.45 0.03 -6.19
C LEU A 281 -7.43 -1.51 -6.13
N LEU A 282 -6.93 -2.08 -5.04
CA LEU A 282 -6.90 -3.53 -4.83
C LEU A 282 -8.33 -4.11 -4.82
N GLN A 283 -9.27 -3.46 -4.14
CA GLN A 283 -10.68 -3.88 -4.05
C GLN A 283 -11.39 -3.79 -5.41
N ALA A 284 -11.12 -2.74 -6.18
CA ALA A 284 -11.65 -2.58 -7.54
C ALA A 284 -11.13 -3.68 -8.48
N MET A 285 -9.82 -3.93 -8.47
CA MET A 285 -9.20 -4.99 -9.27
C MET A 285 -9.71 -6.38 -8.87
N GLN A 286 -9.88 -6.64 -7.57
CA GLN A 286 -10.50 -7.88 -7.07
C GLN A 286 -11.95 -8.03 -7.54
N SER A 287 -12.68 -6.94 -7.69
CA SER A 287 -14.02 -6.88 -8.30
C SER A 287 -14.00 -6.98 -9.83
N GLY A 288 -12.81 -7.16 -10.42
CA GLY A 288 -12.58 -7.35 -11.84
C GLY A 288 -12.57 -6.05 -12.65
N ALA A 289 -12.32 -4.89 -12.03
CA ALA A 289 -12.07 -3.67 -12.77
C ALA A 289 -10.68 -3.71 -13.41
N VAL A 290 -10.54 -3.13 -14.60
CA VAL A 290 -9.23 -2.83 -15.20
C VAL A 290 -8.70 -1.56 -14.56
N ALA A 291 -7.49 -1.64 -13.99
CA ALA A 291 -6.79 -0.50 -13.43
C ALA A 291 -6.01 0.27 -14.50
N ILE A 292 -6.10 1.60 -14.47
CA ILE A 292 -5.26 2.53 -15.23
C ILE A 292 -4.51 3.40 -14.23
N THR A 293 -3.17 3.37 -14.27
CA THR A 293 -2.31 4.13 -13.36
C THR A 293 -1.27 4.94 -14.11
N LEU A 294 -0.49 5.76 -13.40
CA LEU A 294 0.76 6.29 -13.95
C LEU A 294 1.82 5.18 -14.00
N ASP A 295 2.73 5.25 -14.97
CA ASP A 295 3.91 4.40 -15.04
C ASP A 295 4.93 4.84 -13.97
N LEU A 296 4.73 4.36 -12.75
CA LEU A 296 5.54 4.68 -11.59
C LEU A 296 6.16 3.40 -11.01
N PRO A 297 7.43 3.44 -10.54
CA PRO A 297 8.06 2.30 -9.89
C PRO A 297 7.29 1.77 -8.66
N ALA A 298 6.49 2.61 -8.02
CA ALA A 298 5.73 2.25 -6.83
C ALA A 298 4.56 1.28 -7.11
N ILE A 299 4.05 1.25 -8.35
CA ILE A 299 2.89 0.44 -8.72
C ILE A 299 3.24 -0.77 -9.59
N SER A 300 4.50 -0.88 -10.03
CA SER A 300 4.95 -1.91 -10.98
C SER A 300 4.82 -3.35 -10.49
N ASP A 301 4.79 -3.56 -9.17
CA ASP A 301 4.55 -4.90 -8.60
C ASP A 301 3.09 -5.36 -8.84
N LEU A 302 2.14 -4.42 -8.91
CA LEU A 302 0.71 -4.70 -9.12
C LEU A 302 0.33 -4.60 -10.61
N ILE A 303 0.77 -3.52 -11.28
CA ILE A 303 0.39 -3.15 -12.64
C ILE A 303 1.56 -3.40 -13.60
N GLU A 304 1.43 -4.44 -14.38
CA GLU A 304 2.23 -4.71 -15.58
C GLU A 304 1.39 -4.30 -16.79
N ASP A 305 1.87 -3.32 -17.55
CA ASP A 305 1.13 -2.74 -18.67
C ASP A 305 0.77 -3.81 -19.70
N HIS A 306 -0.48 -3.74 -20.19
CA HIS A 306 -1.10 -4.74 -21.04
C HIS A 306 -1.19 -6.17 -20.45
N VAL A 307 -0.85 -6.41 -19.19
CA VAL A 307 -0.96 -7.73 -18.55
C VAL A 307 -1.97 -7.72 -17.41
N THR A 308 -1.76 -6.90 -16.38
CA THR A 308 -2.67 -6.80 -15.21
C THR A 308 -3.45 -5.50 -15.15
N GLY A 309 -3.11 -4.54 -16.00
CA GLY A 309 -3.77 -3.25 -16.11
C GLY A 309 -3.19 -2.46 -17.28
N ARG A 310 -3.31 -1.13 -17.20
CA ARG A 310 -2.69 -0.20 -18.15
C ARG A 310 -1.95 0.90 -17.41
N THR A 311 -0.86 1.36 -17.99
CA THR A 311 -0.12 2.51 -17.48
C THR A 311 -0.17 3.69 -18.45
N LEU A 312 -0.06 4.90 -17.89
CA LEU A 312 0.11 6.14 -18.64
C LEU A 312 1.54 6.66 -18.39
N PRO A 313 2.29 7.01 -19.46
CA PRO A 313 3.63 7.54 -19.33
C PRO A 313 3.62 8.90 -18.61
N THR A 314 4.60 9.13 -17.72
CA THR A 314 4.67 10.37 -16.94
C THR A 314 5.25 11.57 -17.70
N ASP A 315 5.82 11.33 -18.88
CA ASP A 315 6.50 12.34 -19.71
C ASP A 315 5.70 12.77 -20.95
N ALA A 316 4.44 12.30 -21.09
CA ALA A 316 3.56 12.61 -22.22
C ALA A 316 2.22 13.25 -21.76
N PRO A 317 1.44 13.85 -22.70
CA PRO A 317 0.14 14.45 -22.39
C PRO A 317 -0.89 13.39 -21.95
N LEU A 318 -1.17 13.37 -20.65
CA LEU A 318 -2.00 12.36 -20.01
C LEU A 318 -3.45 12.31 -20.50
N ASP A 319 -4.07 13.45 -20.83
CA ASP A 319 -5.46 13.47 -21.31
C ASP A 319 -5.63 12.67 -22.61
N SER A 320 -4.74 12.90 -23.59
CA SER A 320 -4.79 12.18 -24.87
C SER A 320 -4.45 10.70 -24.73
N GLY A 321 -3.50 10.37 -23.84
CA GLY A 321 -3.16 8.99 -23.52
C GLY A 321 -4.33 8.26 -22.86
N LEU A 322 -4.99 8.88 -21.89
CA LEU A 322 -6.14 8.30 -21.20
C LEU A 322 -7.30 8.04 -22.16
N VAL A 323 -7.63 9.01 -23.03
CA VAL A 323 -8.68 8.81 -24.07
C VAL A 323 -8.33 7.64 -24.98
N ALA A 324 -7.08 7.52 -25.42
CA ALA A 324 -6.65 6.42 -26.29
C ALA A 324 -6.77 5.06 -25.59
N VAL A 325 -6.30 4.95 -24.34
CA VAL A 325 -6.40 3.71 -23.55
C VAL A 325 -7.87 3.33 -23.32
N LEU A 326 -8.72 4.28 -22.93
CA LEU A 326 -10.15 4.03 -22.73
C LEU A 326 -10.83 3.58 -24.03
N GLY A 327 -10.54 4.25 -25.15
CA GLY A 327 -11.07 3.87 -26.47
C GLY A 327 -10.64 2.47 -26.92
N GLU A 328 -9.41 2.06 -26.61
CA GLU A 328 -8.93 0.69 -26.87
C GLU A 328 -9.71 -0.34 -26.06
N LEU A 329 -9.92 -0.09 -24.76
CA LEU A 329 -10.69 -0.99 -23.88
C LEU A 329 -12.15 -1.15 -24.34
N VAL A 330 -12.78 -0.05 -24.80
CA VAL A 330 -14.13 -0.09 -25.37
C VAL A 330 -14.16 -0.92 -26.65
N SER A 331 -13.18 -0.72 -27.52
CA SER A 331 -13.13 -1.35 -28.84
C SER A 331 -12.75 -2.83 -28.80
N ASN A 332 -12.18 -3.31 -27.68
CA ASN A 332 -11.70 -4.67 -27.53
C ASN A 332 -12.15 -5.32 -26.20
N SER A 333 -13.41 -5.76 -26.17
CA SER A 333 -14.02 -6.40 -24.99
C SER A 333 -13.33 -7.70 -24.56
N SER A 334 -12.73 -8.44 -25.49
CA SER A 334 -11.96 -9.64 -25.18
C SER A 334 -10.70 -9.27 -24.38
N ARG A 335 -9.97 -8.25 -24.83
CA ARG A 335 -8.77 -7.76 -24.15
C ARG A 335 -9.07 -7.15 -22.80
N PHE A 336 -10.16 -6.40 -22.69
CA PHE A 336 -10.66 -5.90 -21.41
C PHE A 336 -10.87 -7.05 -20.41
N SER A 337 -11.54 -8.12 -20.84
CA SER A 337 -11.85 -9.27 -19.98
C SER A 337 -10.59 -10.02 -19.52
N GLU A 338 -9.59 -10.13 -20.40
CA GLU A 338 -8.28 -10.72 -20.06
C GLU A 338 -7.55 -9.90 -18.99
N LEU A 339 -7.46 -8.58 -19.18
CA LEU A 339 -6.80 -7.66 -18.26
C LEU A 339 -7.49 -7.68 -16.88
N ALA A 340 -8.81 -7.55 -16.86
CA ALA A 340 -9.61 -7.61 -15.63
C ALA A 340 -9.37 -8.90 -14.86
N ALA A 341 -9.37 -10.04 -15.55
CA ALA A 341 -9.17 -11.34 -14.92
C ALA A 341 -7.72 -11.52 -14.43
N ALA A 342 -6.73 -11.01 -15.16
CA ALA A 342 -5.33 -11.05 -14.75
C ALA A 342 -5.06 -10.17 -13.53
N GLY A 343 -5.58 -8.93 -13.51
CA GLY A 343 -5.50 -8.04 -12.36
C GLY A 343 -6.16 -8.62 -11.11
N ALA A 344 -7.38 -9.17 -11.24
CA ALA A 344 -8.06 -9.83 -10.13
C ALA A 344 -7.25 -11.01 -9.56
N ARG A 345 -6.67 -11.85 -10.43
CA ARG A 345 -5.79 -12.97 -10.00
C ARG A 345 -4.55 -12.45 -9.27
N ARG A 346 -3.89 -11.41 -9.79
CA ARG A 346 -2.71 -10.80 -9.14
C ARG A 346 -3.02 -10.38 -7.70
N VAL A 347 -4.14 -9.69 -7.49
CA VAL A 347 -4.59 -9.28 -6.16
C VAL A 347 -4.85 -10.49 -5.26
N GLN A 348 -5.53 -11.51 -5.78
CA GLN A 348 -5.81 -12.73 -5.02
C GLN A 348 -4.55 -13.51 -4.61
N THR A 349 -3.53 -13.54 -5.46
CA THR A 349 -2.33 -14.36 -5.21
C THR A 349 -1.25 -13.63 -4.41
N GLU A 350 -1.16 -12.30 -4.52
CA GLU A 350 -0.03 -11.54 -3.96
C GLU A 350 -0.44 -10.53 -2.88
N TYR A 351 -1.73 -10.18 -2.81
CA TYR A 351 -2.26 -9.13 -1.92
C TYR A 351 -3.37 -9.65 -1.00
N ALA A 352 -3.51 -10.98 -0.86
CA ALA A 352 -4.45 -11.58 0.08
C ALA A 352 -4.00 -11.32 1.53
N LEU A 353 -4.89 -10.72 2.34
CA LEU A 353 -4.60 -10.38 3.73
C LEU A 353 -4.12 -11.59 4.55
N GLY A 354 -4.65 -12.78 4.25
CA GLY A 354 -4.26 -14.04 4.91
C GLY A 354 -2.78 -14.42 4.72
N ASP A 355 -2.20 -14.11 3.56
CA ASP A 355 -0.78 -14.38 3.28
C ASP A 355 0.08 -13.22 3.80
N ILE A 356 -0.40 -11.98 3.65
CA ILE A 356 0.28 -10.78 4.14
C ILE A 356 0.46 -10.84 5.66
N GLN A 357 -0.59 -11.20 6.42
CA GLN A 357 -0.50 -11.31 7.88
C GLN A 357 0.51 -12.40 8.31
N ALA A 358 0.60 -13.52 7.59
CA ALA A 358 1.54 -14.59 7.91
C ALA A 358 2.98 -14.11 7.74
N ARG A 359 3.27 -13.39 6.65
CA ARG A 359 4.58 -12.75 6.41
C ARG A 359 4.92 -11.72 7.50
N TRP A 360 3.93 -10.99 8.01
CA TRP A 360 4.14 -10.07 9.13
C TRP A 360 4.50 -10.82 10.42
N LEU A 361 3.82 -11.91 10.74
CA LEU A 361 4.13 -12.72 11.91
C LEU A 361 5.51 -13.38 11.80
N ASP A 362 5.88 -13.87 10.62
CA ASP A 362 7.22 -14.40 10.35
C ASP A 362 8.31 -13.33 10.51
N CYS A 363 8.07 -12.12 9.98
CA CYS A 363 8.98 -10.98 10.14
C CYS A 363 9.20 -10.62 11.61
N LEU A 364 8.11 -10.52 12.39
CA LEU A 364 8.21 -10.23 13.81
C LEU A 364 8.86 -11.39 14.58
N GLY A 365 8.60 -12.63 14.19
CA GLY A 365 9.19 -13.84 14.77
C GLY A 365 10.68 -13.96 14.49
N ALA A 366 11.13 -13.57 13.30
CA ALA A 366 12.55 -13.48 12.95
C ALA A 366 13.31 -12.47 13.84
N GLY A 367 12.62 -11.45 14.36
CA GLY A 367 13.17 -10.52 15.36
C GLY A 367 13.35 -11.10 16.76
N LEU A 368 12.91 -12.35 17.03
CA LEU A 368 13.14 -13.07 18.30
C LEU A 368 14.39 -13.96 18.27
N ALA A 369 14.95 -14.24 17.09
CA ALA A 369 16.14 -15.08 16.88
C ALA A 369 17.42 -14.24 16.89
#